data_AF-A0AAW8KX85-F1
#
_entry.id   AF-A0AAW8KX85-F1
#
_cell.length_a   1.000
_cell.length_b   1.000
_cell.length_c   1.000
_cell.angle_alpha   90.00
_cell.angle_beta   90.00
_cell.angle_gamma   90.00
#
_symmetry.space_group_name_H-M   'P 1'
#
loop_
_entity.id
_entity.type
_entity.pdbx_description
1 polymer ?
#
loop_
_entity_poly.entity_id
_entity_poly.type
_entity_poly.pdbx_seq_one_letter_code
_entity_poly.pdbx_strand_id
1 'polypeptide(L)' 'NFGPIMAMAADVTIAQVSEVVELGGLDPEHIITPGIFVQHVVQVAPAQ' A
#
# COMPACT_ATOMS: atom_id res chain seq x y z
N ASN A 1 4.18 -4.31 -11.49
CA ASN A 1 5.10 -3.14 -11.43
C ASN A 1 6.12 -3.40 -10.32
N PHE A 2 7.00 -2.43 -10.00
CA PHE A 2 8.08 -2.61 -9.00
C PHE A 2 7.69 -2.31 -7.54
N GLY A 3 6.46 -1.83 -7.28
CA GLY A 3 6.02 -1.41 -5.95
C GLY A 3 6.29 -2.44 -4.84
N PRO A 4 5.91 -3.73 -5.00
CA PRO A 4 6.13 -4.73 -3.95
C PRO A 4 7.62 -4.96 -3.64
N ILE A 5 8.48 -5.03 -4.66
CA ILE A 5 9.92 -5.25 -4.48
C ILE A 5 10.56 -4.05 -3.77
N MET A 6 10.16 -2.83 -4.13
CA MET A 6 10.65 -1.61 -3.48
C MET A 6 10.22 -1.55 -2.00
N ALA A 7 8.96 -1.90 -1.70
CA ALA A 7 8.44 -1.90 -0.33
C ALA A 7 9.19 -2.86 0.60
N MET A 8 9.61 -4.02 0.09
CA MET A 8 10.34 -5.02 0.86
C MET A 8 11.83 -4.67 1.08
N ALA A 9 12.38 -3.74 0.29
CA ALA A 9 13.81 -3.41 0.28
C ALA A 9 14.16 -2.11 1.01
N ALA A 10 13.16 -1.37 1.52
CA ALA A 10 13.35 -0.10 2.19
C ALA A 10 13.26 -0.24 3.72
N ASP A 11 14.02 0.59 4.44
CA ASP A 11 13.89 0.70 5.90
C ASP A 11 12.54 1.32 6.32
N VAL A 12 12.04 2.25 5.51
CA VAL A 12 10.74 2.91 5.70
C VAL A 12 10.05 3.07 4.35
N THR A 13 8.83 2.55 4.26
CA THR A 13 7.95 2.56 3.11
C THR A 13 6.72 3.42 3.39
N ILE A 14 6.48 4.41 2.52
CA ILE A 14 5.29 5.26 2.50
C ILE A 14 4.50 4.96 1.23
N ALA A 15 3.31 4.38 1.35
CA ALA A 15 2.45 4.05 0.23
C ALA A 15 1.43 5.18 -0.03
N GLN A 16 1.50 5.77 -1.23
CA GLN A 16 0.41 6.61 -1.74
C GLN A 16 -0.72 5.71 -2.26
N VAL A 17 -1.95 5.99 -1.83
CA VAL A 17 -3.14 5.24 -2.24
C VAL A 17 -4.27 6.18 -2.67
N SER A 18 -5.16 5.70 -3.54
CA SER A 18 -6.39 6.41 -3.92
C SER A 18 -7.48 6.29 -2.86
N GLU A 19 -7.52 5.16 -2.16
CA GLU A 19 -8.52 4.85 -1.14
C GLU A 19 -7.91 4.11 0.06
N VAL A 20 -8.54 4.31 1.22
CA VAL A 20 -8.28 3.53 2.44
C VAL A 20 -9.60 2.89 2.84
N VAL A 21 -9.56 1.60 3.15
CA VAL A 21 -10.73 0.81 3.54
C VAL A 21 -10.54 0.21 4.93
N GLU A 22 -11.65 -0.16 5.55
CA GLU A 22 -11.63 -0.87 6.84
C GLU A 22 -11.04 -2.27 6.71
N LEU A 23 -10.64 -2.87 7.83
CA LEU A 23 -10.12 -4.23 7.87
C LEU A 23 -11.13 -5.23 7.29
N GLY A 24 -10.65 -6.11 6.42
CA GLY A 24 -11.49 -7.03 5.65
C GLY A 24 -12.13 -6.41 4.40
N GLY A 25 -11.93 -5.11 4.15
CA GLY A 25 -12.42 -4.43 2.93
C GLY A 25 -11.65 -4.77 1.66
N LEU A 26 -10.45 -5.38 1.77
CA LEU A 26 -9.68 -5.93 0.66
C LEU A 26 -9.73 -7.46 0.70
N ASP A 27 -9.90 -8.08 -0.48
CA ASP A 27 -9.80 -9.52 -0.66
C ASP A 27 -8.36 -9.99 -0.41
N PRO A 28 -8.11 -10.90 0.56
CA PRO A 28 -6.79 -11.42 0.86
C PRO A 28 -6.05 -11.99 -0.35
N GLU A 29 -6.75 -12.62 -1.29
CA GLU A 29 -6.14 -13.23 -2.49
C GLU A 29 -5.66 -12.17 -3.50
N HIS A 30 -6.07 -10.91 -3.32
CA HIS A 30 -5.69 -9.78 -4.15
C HIS A 30 -4.66 -8.84 -3.47
N ILE A 31 -4.15 -9.19 -2.29
CA ILE A 31 -3.12 -8.41 -1.61
C ILE A 31 -1.75 -8.69 -2.27
N ILE A 32 -1.29 -7.73 -3.09
CA ILE A 32 -0.01 -7.86 -3.81
C ILE A 32 1.19 -7.40 -2.97
N THR A 33 1.01 -6.34 -2.19
CA THR A 33 2.02 -5.83 -1.24
C THR A 33 1.50 -6.05 0.17
N PRO A 34 1.99 -7.07 0.90
CA PRO A 34 1.58 -7.31 2.28
C PRO A 34 1.83 -6.08 3.17
N GLY A 35 0.87 -5.74 4.02
CA GLY A 35 0.94 -4.55 4.87
C GLY A 35 2.12 -4.52 5.85
N ILE A 36 2.72 -5.67 6.15
CA ILE A 36 3.93 -5.74 6.99
C ILE A 36 5.14 -4.99 6.40
N PHE A 37 5.16 -4.79 5.08
CA PHE A 37 6.22 -4.06 4.39
C PHE A 37 5.92 -2.55 4.23
N VAL A 38 4.80 -2.07 4.77
CA VAL A 38 4.35 -0.68 4.63
C VAL A 38 4.13 -0.05 6.00
N GLN A 39 4.92 0.97 6.33
CA GLN A 39 4.87 1.62 7.66
C GLN A 39 3.90 2.80 7.66
N HIS A 40 3.73 3.48 6.53
CA HIS A 40 2.82 4.62 6.41
C HIS A 40 1.98 4.53 5.14
N VAL A 41 0.71 4.90 5.26
CA VAL A 41 -0.24 4.98 4.14
C VAL A 41 -0.74 6.42 4.05
N VAL A 42 -0.67 7.01 2.86
CA VAL A 42 -1.14 8.37 2.61
C VAL A 42 -2.17 8.32 1.49
N GLN A 43 -3.42 8.65 1.82
CA GLN A 43 -4.45 8.82 0.81
C GLN A 43 -4.26 10.18 0.13
N VAL A 44 -4.20 10.18 -1.19
CA VAL A 44 -4.07 11.41 -1.98
C VAL A 44 -5.23 11.49 -2.95
N ALA A 45 -5.88 12.66 -3.02
CA ALA A 45 -6.91 12.91 -4.02
C ALA A 45 -6.32 12.78 -5.44
N PRO A 46 -7.06 12.24 -6.42
CA PRO A 46 -6.59 12.19 -7.79
C PRO A 46 -6.21 13.61 -8.26
N ALA A 47 -5.07 13.71 -8.96
CA ALA A 47 -4.68 14.96 -9.60
C ALA A 47 -5.79 15.38 -10.58
N GLN A 48 -6.20 16.65 -10.49
CA GLN A 48 -7.27 17.23 -11.32
C GLN A 48 -6.92 17.24 -12.81
#